data_AF-A0A2V8UQP6-F1
#
_entry.id   AF-A0A2V8UQP6-F1
#
_cell.length_a   1.000
_cell.length_b   1.000
_cell.length_c   1.000
_cell.angle_alpha   90.00
_cell.angle_beta   90.00
_cell.angle_gamma   90.00
#
_symmetry.space_group_name_H-M   'P 1'
#
loop_
_entity.id
_entity.type
_entity.pdbx_description
1 polymer ?
#
loop_
_entity_poly.entity_id
_entity_poly.type
_entity_poly.pdbx_seq_one_letter_code
_entity_poly.pdbx_strand_id
1 'polypeptide(L)'
;MNRRDFLRRSAVGAGALLSLEQFPHHLFASTTQKFATDRVKLGPMKVELSRLAMGTGTNGVGGSSNQTRKLGLSGLADLFKAAYDQGVTFCDSADQYGTHPHLKEALKGVPRDKVTILSKTHASTEKEIRADLDRFRREIGTDYIDILLLHCMLEGDWPERKKGAMAVISEAREKGIVRTNGTS
;
A
#
# COMPACT_ATOMS: atom_id res chain seq x y z
N MET A 1 -11.33 -31.35 30.58
CA MET A 1 -11.01 -29.94 30.91
C MET A 1 -11.28 -29.75 32.39
N ASN A 2 -10.26 -29.37 33.18
CA ASN A 2 -10.35 -29.38 34.65
C ASN A 2 -11.01 -28.07 35.16
N ARG A 3 -11.94 -28.16 36.13
CA ARG A 3 -12.72 -27.01 36.63
C ARG A 3 -11.85 -25.85 37.13
N ARG A 4 -10.68 -26.18 37.72
CA ARG A 4 -9.70 -25.21 38.21
C ARG A 4 -8.98 -24.44 37.10
N ASP A 5 -8.70 -25.10 35.97
CA ASP A 5 -8.06 -24.45 34.82
C ASP A 5 -9.02 -23.51 34.09
N PHE A 6 -10.30 -23.88 34.02
CA PHE A 6 -11.34 -23.00 33.45
C PHE A 6 -11.48 -21.73 34.28
N LEU A 7 -11.63 -21.82 35.61
CA LEU A 7 -11.78 -20.66 36.49
C LEU A 7 -10.54 -19.75 36.49
N ARG A 8 -9.32 -20.30 36.48
CA ARG A 8 -8.09 -19.51 36.37
C ARG A 8 -8.00 -18.76 35.04
N ARG A 9 -8.32 -19.42 33.93
CA ARG A 9 -8.30 -18.79 32.60
C ARG A 9 -9.39 -17.73 32.46
N SER A 10 -10.58 -17.97 33.01
CA SER A 10 -11.66 -16.98 33.05
C SER A 10 -11.30 -15.75 33.89
N ALA A 11 -10.67 -15.94 35.07
CA ALA A 11 -10.26 -14.84 35.93
C ALA A 11 -9.12 -14.00 35.32
N VAL A 12 -8.13 -14.63 34.68
CA VAL A 12 -7.05 -13.92 33.97
C VAL A 12 -7.58 -13.17 32.75
N GLY A 13 -8.48 -13.79 31.97
CA GLY A 13 -9.10 -13.14 30.81
C GLY A 13 -9.97 -11.94 31.20
N ALA A 14 -10.77 -12.05 32.26
CA ALA A 14 -11.58 -10.95 32.77
C ALA A 14 -10.73 -9.81 33.37
N GLY A 15 -9.68 -10.14 34.13
CA GLY A 15 -8.76 -9.14 34.69
C GLY A 15 -7.98 -8.38 33.62
N ALA A 16 -7.55 -9.05 32.54
CA ALA A 16 -6.88 -8.40 31.42
C ALA A 16 -7.82 -7.45 30.65
N LEU A 17 -9.08 -7.85 30.41
CA LEU A 17 -10.09 -7.00 29.77
C LEU A 17 -10.43 -5.77 30.61
N LEU A 18 -10.66 -5.94 31.92
CA LEU A 18 -10.89 -4.83 32.84
C LEU A 18 -9.69 -3.85 32.90
N SER A 19 -8.47 -4.36 32.82
CA SER A 19 -7.26 -3.52 32.81
C SER A 19 -7.08 -2.73 31.50
N LEU A 20 -7.56 -3.26 30.37
CA LEU A 20 -7.54 -2.57 29.07
C LEU A 20 -8.60 -1.47 29.00
N GLU A 21 -9.78 -1.67 29.61
CA GLU A 21 -10.82 -0.64 29.72
C GLU A 21 -10.43 0.48 30.69
N GLN A 22 -9.73 0.16 31.78
CA GLN A 22 -9.23 1.15 32.73
C GLN A 22 -7.89 1.79 32.32
N PHE A 23 -7.28 1.33 31.23
CA PHE A 23 -6.05 1.93 30.72
C PHE A 23 -6.37 3.36 30.23
N PRO A 24 -5.65 4.39 30.71
CA PRO A 24 -6.00 5.77 30.42
C PRO A 24 -5.49 6.17 29.02
N HIS A 25 -6.08 5.60 27.97
CA HIS A 25 -5.72 5.84 26.58
C HIS A 25 -5.67 7.34 26.24
N HIS A 26 -6.53 8.15 26.87
CA HIS A 26 -6.57 9.60 26.71
C HIS A 26 -5.34 10.34 27.25
N LEU A 27 -4.65 9.80 28.27
CA LEU A 27 -3.40 10.39 28.80
C LEU A 27 -2.21 10.15 27.87
N PHE A 28 -2.29 9.13 27.01
CA PHE A 28 -1.26 8.77 26.03
C PHE A 28 -1.65 9.10 24.59
N ALA A 29 -2.89 9.54 24.37
CA ALA A 29 -3.36 10.00 23.08
C ALA A 29 -2.70 11.33 22.75
N SER A 30 -2.18 11.45 21.54
CA SER A 30 -1.73 12.74 21.03
C SER A 30 -2.91 13.72 21.04
N THR A 31 -2.68 14.93 21.55
CA THR A 31 -3.64 16.03 21.52
C THR A 31 -3.85 16.59 20.10
N THR A 32 -2.99 16.23 19.16
CA THR A 32 -3.11 16.64 17.76
C THR A 32 -4.14 15.77 17.05
N GLN A 33 -5.26 16.40 16.68
CA GLN A 33 -6.24 15.78 15.79
C GLN A 33 -5.60 15.42 14.45
N LYS A 34 -5.87 14.21 13.96
CA LYS A 34 -5.35 13.69 12.70
C LYS A 34 -6.48 13.61 11.68
N PHE A 35 -6.23 14.08 10.47
CA PHE A 35 -7.17 13.96 9.35
C PHE A 35 -6.66 12.95 8.32
N ALA A 36 -7.59 12.35 7.58
CA ALA A 36 -7.28 11.44 6.47
C ALA A 36 -6.42 12.13 5.40
N THR A 37 -6.59 13.44 5.25
CA THR A 37 -5.94 14.30 4.26
C THR A 37 -4.63 14.92 4.76
N ASP A 38 -4.24 14.66 6.02
CA ASP A 38 -2.95 15.14 6.55
C ASP A 38 -1.82 14.73 5.60
N ARG A 39 -0.97 15.69 5.22
CA ARG A 39 0.25 15.40 4.47
C ARG A 39 1.31 14.84 5.42
N VAL A 40 1.79 13.65 5.13
CA VAL A 40 2.80 12.95 5.94
C VAL A 40 3.98 12.55 5.06
N LYS A 41 5.18 12.55 5.63
CA LYS A 41 6.41 12.13 4.95
C LYS A 41 6.77 10.71 5.37
N LEU A 42 6.69 9.77 4.44
CA LEU A 42 6.97 8.36 4.67
C LEU A 42 8.47 8.06 4.60
N GLY A 43 8.97 7.40 5.64
CA GLY A 43 10.30 6.79 5.65
C GLY A 43 11.47 7.78 5.58
N PRO A 44 12.71 7.26 5.38
CA PRO A 44 13.90 8.09 5.26
C PRO A 44 13.91 8.92 3.97
N MET A 45 13.29 8.43 2.89
CA MET A 45 13.20 9.13 1.60
C MET A 45 12.19 10.27 1.59
N LYS A 46 11.44 10.47 2.68
CA LYS A 46 10.48 11.56 2.86
C LYS A 46 9.45 11.69 1.73
N VAL A 47 9.01 10.56 1.17
CA VAL A 47 7.94 10.54 0.16
C VAL A 47 6.67 11.10 0.79
N GLU A 48 6.16 12.20 0.26
CA GLU A 48 5.00 12.88 0.81
C GLU A 48 3.70 12.27 0.27
N LEU A 49 2.74 12.01 1.15
CA LEU A 49 1.47 11.37 0.83
C LEU A 49 0.38 11.79 1.82
N SER A 50 -0.89 11.54 1.51
CA SER A 50 -1.97 11.71 2.47
C SER A 50 -1.98 10.57 3.48
N ARG A 51 -2.36 10.84 4.73
CA ARG A 51 -2.44 9.83 5.80
C ARG A 51 -3.30 8.62 5.41
N LEU A 52 -4.40 8.85 4.68
CA LEU A 52 -5.23 7.80 4.11
C LEU A 52 -4.78 7.48 2.67
N ALA A 53 -4.80 6.19 2.32
CA ALA A 53 -4.63 5.69 0.96
C ALA A 53 -5.99 5.30 0.34
N MET A 54 -6.17 5.57 -0.95
CA MET A 54 -7.23 4.98 -1.77
C MET A 54 -6.77 3.62 -2.30
N GLY A 55 -7.25 2.54 -1.67
CA GLY A 55 -6.87 1.17 -2.01
C GLY A 55 -7.80 0.48 -2.99
N THR A 56 -7.22 -0.34 -3.87
CA THR A 56 -7.96 -1.03 -4.95
C THR A 56 -7.84 -2.55 -4.92
N GLY A 57 -7.36 -3.15 -3.82
CA GLY A 57 -7.00 -4.56 -3.75
C GLY A 57 -8.07 -5.55 -3.26
N THR A 58 -9.31 -5.12 -3.00
CA THR A 58 -10.32 -6.00 -2.41
C THR A 58 -10.63 -7.18 -3.33
N ASN A 59 -10.41 -8.41 -2.86
CA ASN A 59 -10.47 -9.63 -3.67
C ASN A 59 -9.65 -9.50 -4.98
N GLY A 60 -8.44 -8.95 -4.86
CA GLY A 60 -7.51 -8.65 -5.94
C GLY A 60 -6.62 -9.85 -6.30
N VAL A 61 -6.88 -10.51 -7.42
CA VAL A 61 -6.08 -11.62 -7.95
C VAL A 61 -6.18 -11.69 -9.48
N GLY A 62 -5.12 -12.19 -10.14
CA GLY A 62 -5.14 -12.43 -11.58
C GLY A 62 -5.31 -11.19 -12.45
N GLY A 63 -4.83 -10.02 -11.99
CA GLY A 63 -4.97 -8.75 -12.72
C GLY A 63 -6.35 -8.13 -12.57
N SER A 64 -7.07 -8.42 -11.49
CA SER A 64 -8.43 -7.93 -11.27
C SER A 64 -8.80 -7.87 -9.79
N SER A 65 -9.57 -6.85 -9.38
CA SER A 65 -10.13 -6.69 -8.03
C SER A 65 -11.60 -6.33 -8.08
N ASN A 66 -12.29 -6.29 -6.94
CA ASN A 66 -13.68 -5.86 -6.90
C ASN A 66 -13.84 -4.44 -7.45
N GLN A 67 -12.90 -3.55 -7.14
CA GLN A 67 -12.89 -2.18 -7.62
C GLN A 67 -12.81 -2.14 -9.14
N THR A 68 -11.84 -2.84 -9.75
CA THR A 68 -11.69 -2.84 -11.21
C THR A 68 -12.89 -3.50 -11.91
N ARG A 69 -13.46 -4.58 -11.35
CA ARG A 69 -14.63 -5.27 -11.91
C ARG A 69 -15.93 -4.47 -11.81
N LYS A 70 -16.18 -3.85 -10.65
CA LYS A 70 -17.48 -3.25 -10.34
C LYS A 70 -17.59 -1.82 -10.83
N LEU A 71 -16.49 -1.07 -10.81
CA LEU A 71 -16.47 0.32 -11.26
C LEU A 71 -16.05 0.46 -12.73
N GLY A 72 -15.31 -0.52 -13.26
CA GLY A 72 -14.71 -0.43 -14.58
C GLY A 72 -13.64 0.66 -14.67
N LEU A 73 -13.16 0.91 -15.90
CA LEU A 73 -12.08 1.86 -16.16
C LEU A 73 -12.42 3.27 -15.66
N SER A 74 -13.52 3.84 -16.16
CA SER A 74 -13.91 5.22 -15.84
C SER A 74 -14.35 5.37 -14.39
N GLY A 75 -15.12 4.43 -13.84
CA GLY A 75 -15.63 4.55 -12.48
C GLY A 75 -14.52 4.53 -11.42
N LEU A 76 -13.51 3.68 -11.58
CA LEU A 76 -12.36 3.68 -10.66
C LEU A 76 -11.45 4.89 -10.90
N ALA A 77 -11.29 5.34 -12.15
CA ALA A 77 -10.57 6.57 -12.44
C ALA A 77 -11.25 7.79 -11.79
N ASP A 78 -12.58 7.88 -11.85
CA ASP A 78 -13.36 8.95 -11.24
C ASP A 78 -13.33 8.86 -9.71
N LEU A 79 -13.27 7.66 -9.14
CA LEU A 79 -13.02 7.49 -7.70
C LEU A 79 -11.65 8.07 -7.29
N PHE A 80 -10.59 7.86 -8.09
CA PHE A 80 -9.29 8.47 -7.82
C PHE A 80 -9.32 10.00 -7.94
N LYS A 81 -10.00 10.55 -8.96
CA LYS A 81 -10.18 12.00 -9.11
C LYS A 81 -10.94 12.59 -7.92
N ALA A 82 -12.06 11.97 -7.53
CA ALA A 82 -12.84 12.38 -6.37
C ALA A 82 -12.02 12.30 -5.07
N ALA A 83 -11.19 11.26 -4.89
CA ALA A 83 -10.29 11.16 -3.76
C ALA A 83 -9.30 12.33 -3.73
N TYR A 84 -8.70 12.65 -4.88
CA TYR A 84 -7.79 13.79 -5.02
C TYR A 84 -8.47 15.13 -4.72
N ASP A 85 -9.68 15.36 -5.24
CA ASP A 85 -10.47 16.57 -4.98
C ASP A 85 -10.82 16.74 -3.50
N GLN A 86 -10.92 15.62 -2.76
CA GLN A 86 -11.11 15.58 -1.31
C GLN A 86 -9.79 15.60 -0.52
N GLY A 87 -8.64 15.79 -1.16
CA GLY A 87 -7.33 15.89 -0.51
C GLY A 87 -6.66 14.54 -0.19
N VAL A 88 -7.19 13.42 -0.67
CA VAL A 88 -6.54 12.11 -0.59
C VAL A 88 -5.64 11.93 -1.80
N THR A 89 -4.33 11.96 -1.57
CA THR A 89 -3.29 12.00 -2.60
C THR A 89 -2.40 10.77 -2.60
N PHE A 90 -2.86 9.68 -1.99
CA PHE A 90 -2.13 8.43 -1.91
C PHE A 90 -2.96 7.31 -2.54
N CYS A 91 -2.49 6.74 -3.63
CA CYS A 91 -3.17 5.66 -4.34
C CYS A 91 -2.42 4.34 -4.17
N ASP A 92 -3.12 3.31 -3.67
CA ASP A 92 -2.58 1.96 -3.54
C ASP A 92 -3.10 1.06 -4.67
N SER A 93 -2.15 0.47 -5.40
CA SER A 93 -2.40 -0.44 -6.52
C SER A 93 -1.47 -1.66 -6.45
N ALA A 94 -1.60 -2.59 -7.39
CA ALA A 94 -0.69 -3.70 -7.62
C ALA A 94 -0.89 -4.25 -9.02
N ASP A 95 0.11 -4.96 -9.56
CA ASP A 95 -0.01 -5.75 -10.79
C ASP A 95 -1.17 -6.74 -10.68
N GLN A 96 -1.22 -7.45 -9.56
CA GLN A 96 -2.24 -8.45 -9.27
C GLN A 96 -3.68 -7.87 -9.24
N TYR A 97 -3.86 -6.57 -9.00
CA TYR A 97 -5.19 -5.94 -8.95
C TYR A 97 -5.64 -5.45 -10.34
N GLY A 98 -4.71 -5.33 -11.31
CA GLY A 98 -4.97 -4.77 -12.63
C GLY A 98 -5.35 -3.29 -12.62
N THR A 99 -4.91 -2.54 -11.61
CA THR A 99 -5.37 -1.16 -11.38
C THR A 99 -4.62 -0.12 -12.24
N HIS A 100 -3.44 -0.42 -12.78
CA HIS A 100 -2.61 0.55 -13.51
C HIS A 100 -3.33 1.33 -14.62
N PRO A 101 -4.17 0.72 -15.50
CA PRO A 101 -4.89 1.48 -16.53
C PRO A 101 -5.86 2.53 -15.96
N HIS A 102 -6.41 2.28 -14.78
CA HIS A 102 -7.36 3.17 -14.10
C HIS A 102 -6.64 4.38 -13.50
N LEU A 103 -5.41 4.18 -12.99
CA LEU A 103 -4.54 5.28 -12.61
C LEU A 103 -4.18 6.15 -13.82
N LYS A 104 -3.84 5.52 -14.97
CA LYS A 104 -3.57 6.26 -16.20
C LYS A 104 -4.73 7.12 -16.65
N GLU A 105 -5.94 6.58 -16.57
CA GLU A 105 -7.15 7.34 -16.88
C GLU A 105 -7.38 8.50 -15.90
N ALA A 106 -7.16 8.28 -14.60
CA ALA A 106 -7.27 9.32 -13.58
C ALA A 106 -6.25 10.46 -13.78
N LEU A 107 -5.01 10.11 -14.15
CA LEU A 107 -3.91 11.06 -14.36
C LEU A 107 -4.11 12.01 -15.56
N LYS A 108 -5.13 11.79 -16.39
CA LYS A 108 -5.56 12.81 -17.38
C LYS A 108 -6.16 14.05 -16.75
N GLY A 109 -6.72 13.92 -15.53
CA GLY A 109 -7.33 15.02 -14.78
C GLY A 109 -6.60 15.36 -13.47
N VAL A 110 -5.70 14.49 -12.99
CA VAL A 110 -4.94 14.68 -11.75
C VAL A 110 -3.46 14.90 -12.08
N PRO A 111 -2.85 16.03 -11.65
CA PRO A 111 -1.43 16.26 -11.87
C PRO A 111 -0.57 15.17 -11.23
N ARG A 112 0.26 14.51 -12.04
CA ARG A 112 1.06 13.34 -11.61
C ARG A 112 1.97 13.63 -10.42
N ASP A 113 2.52 14.84 -10.32
CA ASP A 113 3.41 15.28 -9.25
C ASP A 113 2.70 15.58 -7.91
N LYS A 114 1.36 15.61 -7.91
CA LYS A 114 0.55 15.90 -6.70
C LYS A 114 0.05 14.65 -5.98
N VAL A 115 0.23 13.48 -6.58
CA VAL A 115 -0.20 12.19 -6.02
C VAL A 115 0.97 11.22 -5.89
N THR A 116 0.90 10.40 -4.84
CA THR A 116 1.82 9.30 -4.60
C THR A 116 1.16 8.00 -5.02
N ILE A 117 1.81 7.27 -5.93
CA ILE A 117 1.33 5.98 -6.45
C ILE A 117 2.20 4.84 -5.90
N LEU A 118 1.55 3.90 -5.22
CA LEU A 118 2.14 2.64 -4.80
C LEU A 118 1.70 1.51 -5.71
N SER A 119 2.65 0.69 -6.16
CA SER A 119 2.38 -0.57 -6.83
C SER A 119 3.17 -1.73 -6.22
N LYS A 120 2.79 -2.95 -6.57
CA LYS A 120 3.34 -4.19 -6.02
C LYS A 120 3.59 -5.19 -7.14
N THR A 121 4.67 -5.95 -7.02
CA THR A 121 5.13 -6.97 -7.97
C THR A 121 5.44 -8.28 -7.26
N HIS A 122 5.25 -9.39 -7.98
CA HIS A 122 5.68 -10.73 -7.59
C HIS A 122 7.01 -11.16 -8.22
N ALA A 123 7.68 -10.28 -8.98
CA ALA A 123 8.95 -10.56 -9.62
C ALA A 123 9.98 -11.11 -8.61
N SER A 124 10.82 -12.04 -9.07
CA SER A 124 11.88 -12.66 -8.26
C SER A 124 13.24 -12.42 -8.89
N THR A 125 13.30 -12.47 -10.21
CA THR A 125 14.53 -12.33 -11.00
C THR A 125 14.73 -10.90 -11.49
N GLU A 126 15.97 -10.57 -11.85
CA GLU A 126 16.31 -9.28 -12.47
C GLU A 126 15.53 -9.03 -13.79
N LYS A 127 15.35 -10.08 -14.59
CA LYS A 127 14.63 -9.99 -15.87
C LYS A 127 13.16 -9.63 -15.65
N GLU A 128 12.50 -10.31 -14.72
CA GLU A 128 11.09 -10.07 -14.39
C GLU A 128 10.88 -8.65 -13.87
N ILE A 129 11.69 -8.20 -12.91
CA ILE A 129 11.50 -6.87 -12.32
C ILE A 129 11.79 -5.74 -13.31
N ARG A 130 12.76 -5.90 -14.22
CA ARG A 130 13.01 -4.92 -15.29
C ARG A 130 11.79 -4.83 -16.22
N ALA A 131 11.25 -5.97 -16.62
CA ALA A 131 10.04 -6.03 -17.45
C ALA A 131 8.82 -5.41 -16.74
N ASP A 132 8.66 -5.66 -15.44
CA ASP A 132 7.58 -5.10 -14.63
C ASP A 132 7.71 -3.57 -14.49
N LEU A 133 8.89 -3.05 -14.19
CA LEU A 133 9.13 -1.61 -14.09
C LEU A 133 8.79 -0.87 -15.39
N ASP A 134 9.17 -1.44 -16.55
CA ASP A 134 8.84 -0.86 -17.86
C ASP A 134 7.35 -0.95 -18.16
N ARG A 135 6.75 -2.11 -17.91
CA ARG A 135 5.32 -2.35 -18.11
C ARG A 135 4.46 -1.44 -17.23
N PHE A 136 4.73 -1.37 -15.93
CA PHE A 136 3.92 -0.59 -14.98
C PHE A 136 3.94 0.90 -15.33
N ARG A 137 5.13 1.44 -15.66
CA ARG A 137 5.26 2.84 -16.09
C ARG A 137 4.42 3.14 -17.34
N ARG A 138 4.43 2.26 -18.34
CA ARG A 138 3.61 2.38 -19.55
C ARG A 138 2.10 2.25 -19.27
N GLU A 139 1.73 1.32 -18.40
CA GLU A 139 0.33 1.06 -18.01
C GLU A 139 -0.26 2.18 -17.18
N ILE A 140 0.52 2.77 -16.26
CA ILE A 140 0.15 3.94 -15.44
C ILE A 140 0.28 5.25 -16.25
N GLY A 141 1.16 5.28 -17.26
CA GLY A 141 1.44 6.50 -18.02
C GLY A 141 2.32 7.49 -17.26
N THR A 142 3.40 7.01 -16.64
CA THR A 142 4.32 7.83 -15.86
C THR A 142 5.77 7.32 -15.96
N ASP A 143 6.74 8.22 -15.79
CA ASP A 143 8.16 7.87 -15.87
C ASP A 143 8.72 7.26 -14.57
N TYR A 144 7.99 7.38 -13.45
CA TYR A 144 8.42 6.93 -12.13
C TYR A 144 7.27 6.38 -11.27
N ILE A 145 7.62 5.50 -10.33
CA ILE A 145 6.73 4.92 -9.32
C ILE A 145 7.16 5.45 -7.96
N ASP A 146 6.25 5.99 -7.15
CA ASP A 146 6.64 6.57 -5.86
C ASP A 146 7.01 5.47 -4.86
N ILE A 147 6.21 4.40 -4.79
CA ILE A 147 6.45 3.29 -3.88
C ILE A 147 6.29 1.97 -4.63
N LEU A 148 7.33 1.13 -4.60
CA LEU A 148 7.26 -0.22 -5.17
C LEU A 148 7.47 -1.28 -4.08
N LEU A 149 6.50 -2.19 -3.91
CA LEU A 149 6.59 -3.27 -2.94
C LEU A 149 6.76 -4.65 -3.60
N LEU A 150 7.56 -5.51 -2.97
CA LEU A 150 7.50 -6.95 -3.21
C LEU A 150 6.26 -7.51 -2.50
N HIS A 151 5.38 -8.17 -3.25
CA HIS A 151 4.03 -8.52 -2.80
C HIS A 151 3.97 -9.92 -2.15
N CYS A 152 3.37 -10.03 -0.96
CA CYS A 152 3.14 -11.28 -0.23
C CYS A 152 4.42 -12.03 0.13
N MET A 153 5.31 -11.35 0.87
CA MET A 153 6.57 -11.95 1.36
C MET A 153 6.33 -12.84 2.58
N LEU A 154 5.65 -13.98 2.40
CA LEU A 154 5.15 -14.83 3.48
C LEU A 154 6.20 -15.79 4.10
N GLU A 155 7.10 -16.37 3.30
CA GLU A 155 8.09 -17.33 3.84
C GLU A 155 9.33 -16.60 4.36
N GLY A 156 9.96 -17.14 5.42
CA GLY A 156 11.14 -16.53 6.04
C GLY A 156 12.37 -16.41 5.13
N ASP A 157 12.48 -17.24 4.09
CA ASP A 157 13.59 -17.23 3.13
C ASP A 157 13.35 -16.29 1.92
N TRP A 158 12.25 -15.51 1.92
CA TRP A 158 11.93 -14.61 0.81
C TRP A 158 13.07 -13.66 0.42
N PRO A 159 13.92 -13.13 1.34
CA PRO A 159 14.99 -12.22 0.93
C PRO A 159 15.97 -12.89 -0.02
N GLU A 160 16.24 -14.19 0.17
CA GLU A 160 17.10 -14.98 -0.72
C GLU A 160 16.45 -15.14 -2.10
N ARG A 161 15.18 -15.55 -2.12
CA ARG A 161 14.42 -15.79 -3.36
C ARG A 161 14.20 -14.53 -4.19
N LYS A 162 14.23 -13.35 -3.55
CA LYS A 162 14.00 -12.04 -4.20
C LYS A 162 15.28 -11.23 -4.43
N LYS A 163 16.48 -11.79 -4.20
CA LYS A 163 17.75 -11.06 -4.38
C LYS A 163 17.88 -10.37 -5.74
N GLY A 164 17.55 -11.07 -6.83
CA GLY A 164 17.60 -10.51 -8.18
C GLY A 164 16.65 -9.32 -8.33
N ALA A 165 15.40 -9.45 -7.87
CA ALA A 165 14.45 -8.35 -7.86
C ALA A 165 14.96 -7.15 -7.04
N MET A 166 15.46 -7.40 -5.82
CA MET A 166 15.95 -6.36 -4.92
C MET A 166 17.14 -5.57 -5.49
N ALA A 167 18.07 -6.25 -6.18
CA ALA A 167 19.22 -5.61 -6.81
C ALA A 167 18.77 -4.55 -7.83
N VAL A 168 17.86 -4.93 -8.74
CA VAL A 168 17.33 -3.98 -9.74
C VAL A 168 16.49 -2.87 -9.11
N ILE A 169 15.70 -3.16 -8.07
CA ILE A 169 14.92 -2.10 -7.41
C ILE A 169 15.87 -1.07 -6.77
N SER A 170 17.02 -1.49 -6.24
CA SER A 170 18.04 -0.57 -5.73
C SER A 170 18.59 0.32 -6.85
N GLU A 171 18.98 -0.25 -8.00
CA GLU A 171 19.40 0.53 -9.17
C GLU A 171 18.30 1.49 -9.65
N ALA A 172 17.05 1.03 -9.69
CA ALA A 172 15.91 1.83 -10.13
C ALA A 172 15.66 3.01 -9.17
N ARG A 173 15.97 2.86 -7.88
CA ARG A 173 15.91 3.95 -6.90
C ARG A 173 16.99 4.99 -7.14
N GLU A 174 18.22 4.57 -7.40
CA GLU A 174 19.32 5.47 -7.76
C GLU A 174 19.03 6.24 -9.05
N LYS A 175 18.36 5.60 -10.02
CA LYS A 175 17.94 6.22 -11.29
C LYS A 175 16.66 7.07 -11.18
N GLY A 176 16.02 7.14 -10.01
CA GLY A 176 14.77 7.88 -9.81
C GLY A 176 13.53 7.25 -10.45
N ILE A 177 13.63 6.03 -10.98
CA ILE A 177 12.51 5.28 -11.55
C ILE A 177 11.56 4.82 -10.43
N VAL A 178 12.11 4.53 -9.24
CA VAL A 178 11.35 4.21 -8.02
C VAL A 178 11.78 5.16 -6.91
N ARG A 179 10.89 5.91 -6.24
CA ARG A 179 11.34 6.82 -5.15
C ARG A 179 11.70 6.08 -3.87
N THR A 180 10.89 5.10 -3.49
CA THR A 180 11.15 4.22 -2.34
C THR A 180 10.59 2.83 -2.57
N ASN A 181 11.11 1.84 -1.84
CA ASN A 181 10.72 0.44 -1.98
C ASN A 181 10.47 -0.23 -0.62
N GLY A 182 9.83 -1.40 -0.64
CA GLY A 182 9.54 -2.19 0.56
C GLY A 182 8.92 -3.55 0.24
N THR A 183 8.20 -4.10 1.21
CA THR A 183 7.51 -5.40 1.12
C THR A 183 6.09 -5.26 1.67
N SER A 184 5.17 -6.13 1.21
CA SER A 184 3.80 -6.28 1.70
C SER A 184 3.45 -7.74 1.97
#